data_AF-A0A2T2W4Y7-F1
#
_entry.id   AF-A0A2T2W4Y7-F1
#
_cell.length_a   1.000
_cell.length_b   1.000
_cell.length_c   1.000
_cell.angle_alpha   90.00
_cell.angle_beta   90.00
_cell.angle_gamma   90.00
#
_symmetry.space_group_name_H-M   'P 1'
#
loop_
_entity.id
_entity.type
_entity.pdbx_description
1 polymer ?
#
loop_
_entity_poly.entity_id
_entity_poly.type
_entity_poly.pdbx_seq_one_letter_code
_entity_poly.pdbx_strand_id
1 'polypeptide(L)'
;MRFFRNGHWWEIDGYIKGRASSYYRCKPACFIESRFYTESEIEQAIEEETQTMNQKLQEYGSRGTGRILAEPSKNITLTANRFSEQQTISAATKPHLDKKEPLKVLLVGSRQAVKRTIQSLHLLGFANSNEWSAFQNRSTGKEVLSILVQKI
;
A
#
# COMPACT_ATOMS: atom_id res chain seq x y z
N MET A 1 2.47 -3.62 10.85
CA MET A 1 2.15 -4.97 10.34
C MET A 1 0.91 -4.88 9.47
N ARG A 2 0.86 -5.61 8.34
CA ARG A 2 -0.25 -5.57 7.39
C ARG A 2 -0.76 -6.99 7.08
N PHE A 3 -2.04 -7.13 6.78
CA PHE A 3 -2.65 -8.38 6.34
C PHE A 3 -3.74 -8.13 5.30
N PHE A 4 -3.95 -9.08 4.40
CA PHE A 4 -5.02 -9.00 3.40
C PHE A 4 -6.25 -9.77 3.87
N ARG A 5 -7.41 -9.10 3.90
CA ARG A 5 -8.67 -9.77 4.27
C ARG A 5 -9.86 -9.09 3.61
N ASN A 6 -10.82 -9.89 3.15
CA ASN A 6 -12.04 -9.41 2.48
C ASN A 6 -11.76 -8.46 1.30
N GLY A 7 -10.72 -8.74 0.50
CA GLY A 7 -10.37 -7.94 -0.66
C GLY A 7 -9.58 -6.66 -0.37
N HIS A 8 -9.19 -6.40 0.87
CA HIS A 8 -8.52 -5.16 1.27
C HIS A 8 -7.25 -5.42 2.09
N TRP A 9 -6.28 -4.52 1.96
CA TRP A 9 -5.10 -4.47 2.82
C TRP A 9 -5.39 -3.67 4.08
N TRP A 10 -5.15 -4.29 5.22
CA TRP A 10 -5.33 -3.73 6.56
C TRP A 10 -3.97 -3.47 7.20
N GLU A 11 -3.82 -2.32 7.86
CA GLU A 11 -2.64 -1.97 8.65
C GLU A 11 -2.99 -1.82 10.12
N ILE A 12 -2.25 -2.49 11.00
CA ILE A 12 -2.43 -2.41 12.44
C ILE A 12 -1.91 -1.07 12.93
N ASP A 13 -2.80 -0.25 13.49
CA ASP A 13 -2.58 1.13 13.90
C ASP A 13 -2.68 1.32 15.42
N GLY A 14 -3.34 0.40 16.13
CA GLY A 14 -3.48 0.49 17.58
C GLY A 14 -3.89 -0.82 18.21
N TYR A 15 -3.72 -0.90 19.53
CA TYR A 15 -4.01 -2.08 20.31
C TYR A 15 -4.86 -1.69 21.54
N ILE A 16 -5.94 -2.43 21.75
CA ILE A 16 -6.86 -2.28 22.87
C ILE A 16 -6.80 -3.59 23.66
N LYS A 17 -6.21 -3.52 24.85
CA LYS A 17 -6.17 -4.65 25.78
C LYS A 17 -7.51 -4.79 26.49
N GLY A 18 -8.32 -5.75 26.08
CA GLY A 18 -9.51 -6.15 26.84
C GLY A 18 -9.14 -7.10 27.98
N ARG A 19 -10.06 -7.28 28.94
CA ARG A 19 -9.88 -8.25 30.04
C ARG A 19 -9.97 -9.71 29.60
N ALA A 20 -10.76 -10.01 28.57
CA ALA A 20 -10.98 -11.37 28.05
C ALA A 20 -10.39 -11.59 26.65
N SER A 21 -10.27 -10.53 25.83
CA SER A 21 -9.70 -10.61 24.49
C SER A 21 -9.04 -9.29 24.14
N SER A 22 -7.91 -9.37 23.44
CA SER A 22 -7.21 -8.19 22.93
C SER A 22 -7.65 -7.89 21.51
N TYR A 23 -7.84 -6.62 21.19
CA TYR A 23 -8.28 -6.17 19.87
C TYR A 23 -7.25 -5.22 19.27
N TYR A 24 -7.04 -5.34 17.98
CA TYR A 24 -6.18 -4.50 17.18
C TYR A 24 -7.04 -3.59 16.30
N ARG A 25 -6.82 -2.28 16.38
CA ARG A 25 -7.40 -1.30 15.47
C ARG A 25 -6.63 -1.35 14.16
N CYS A 26 -7.34 -1.65 13.08
CA CYS A 26 -6.79 -1.78 11.75
C CYS A 26 -7.41 -0.74 10.82
N LYS A 27 -6.59 -0.04 10.05
CA LYS A 27 -7.01 0.94 9.05
C LYS A 27 -6.80 0.38 7.64
N PRO A 28 -7.75 0.56 6.71
CA PRO A 28 -7.53 0.21 5.32
C PRO A 28 -6.65 1.27 4.66
N ALA A 29 -5.85 0.88 3.68
CA ALA A 29 -4.99 1.80 2.92
C ALA A 29 -5.77 2.96 2.25
N CYS A 30 -7.07 2.78 2.02
CA CYS A 30 -7.97 3.74 1.38
C CYS A 30 -8.80 4.60 2.36
N PHE A 31 -8.51 4.59 3.67
CA PHE A 31 -9.09 5.50 4.68
C PHE A 31 -10.63 5.48 4.85
N ILE A 32 -11.31 4.43 4.39
CA ILE A 32 -12.79 4.37 4.38
C ILE A 32 -13.36 4.17 5.80
N GLU A 33 -12.80 3.27 6.62
CA GLU A 33 -13.26 3.03 8.00
C GLU A 33 -12.26 2.16 8.79
N SER A 34 -11.96 2.49 10.06
CA SER A 34 -11.16 1.61 10.92
C SER A 34 -11.99 0.42 11.41
N ARG A 35 -11.41 -0.78 11.45
CA ARG A 35 -12.03 -1.98 12.04
C ARG A 35 -11.20 -2.57 13.16
N PHE A 36 -11.82 -3.36 14.03
CA PHE A 36 -11.14 -4.05 15.12
C PHE A 36 -11.08 -5.54 14.83
N TYR A 37 -9.89 -6.12 15.01
CA TYR A 37 -9.64 -7.54 14.81
C TYR A 37 -8.97 -8.13 16.05
N THR A 38 -9.30 -9.37 16.39
CA THR A 38 -8.57 -10.14 17.40
C THR A 38 -7.24 -10.65 16.84
N GLU A 39 -6.35 -11.10 17.72
CA GLU A 39 -5.07 -11.70 17.33
C GLU A 39 -5.26 -12.91 16.41
N SER A 40 -6.12 -13.85 16.82
CA SER A 40 -6.42 -15.06 16.06
C SER A 40 -6.99 -14.76 14.67
N GLU A 41 -7.78 -13.69 14.55
CA GLU A 41 -8.33 -13.24 13.27
C GLU A 41 -7.30 -12.67 12.31
N ILE A 42 -6.22 -12.10 12.84
CA ILE A 42 -5.09 -11.56 12.05
C ILE A 42 -4.18 -12.72 11.64
N GLU A 43 -3.86 -13.61 12.57
CA GLU A 43 -3.04 -14.79 12.32
C GLU A 43 -3.66 -15.68 11.24
N GLN A 44 -4.96 -15.95 11.34
CA GLN A 44 -5.69 -16.73 10.34
C GLN A 44 -5.59 -16.10 8.94
N ALA A 45 -5.73 -14.77 8.84
CA ALA A 45 -5.65 -14.08 7.54
C ALA A 45 -4.25 -14.19 6.91
N ILE A 46 -3.21 -14.13 7.73
CA ILE A 46 -1.82 -14.28 7.28
C ILE A 46 -1.54 -15.72 6.86
N GLU A 47 -2.08 -16.69 7.59
CA GLU A 47 -1.96 -18.09 7.23
C GLU A 47 -2.68 -18.39 5.92
N GLU A 48 -3.90 -17.90 5.73
CA GLU A 48 -4.65 -18.02 4.47
C GLU A 48 -3.89 -17.40 3.29
N GLU A 49 -3.26 -16.23 3.48
CA GLU A 49 -2.42 -15.61 2.46
C GLU A 49 -1.18 -16.46 2.15
N THR A 50 -0.53 -16.99 3.18
CA THR A 50 0.65 -17.87 3.03
C THR A 50 0.29 -19.17 2.31
N GLN A 51 -0.85 -19.76 2.63
CA GLN A 51 -1.38 -20.96 1.97
C GLN A 51 -1.72 -20.66 0.50
N THR A 52 -2.38 -19.54 0.22
CA THR A 52 -2.69 -19.11 -1.15
C THR A 52 -1.42 -18.86 -1.96
N MET A 53 -0.40 -18.25 -1.35
CA MET A 53 0.90 -18.02 -2.01
C MET A 53 1.60 -19.34 -2.32
N ASN A 54 1.63 -20.28 -1.37
CA ASN A 54 2.21 -21.61 -1.58
C ASN A 54 1.46 -22.41 -2.65
N GLN A 55 0.13 -22.35 -2.67
CA GLN A 55 -0.69 -23.01 -3.70
C GLN A 55 -0.40 -22.43 -5.09
N LYS A 56 -0.35 -21.11 -5.22
CA LYS A 56 0.02 -20.46 -6.49
C LYS A 56 1.45 -20.78 -6.93
N LEU A 57 2.38 -20.94 -5.98
CA LEU A 57 3.75 -21.33 -6.29
C LEU A 57 3.82 -22.77 -6.85
N GLN A 58 2.97 -23.68 -6.35
CA GLN A 58 2.85 -25.02 -6.89
C GLN A 58 2.26 -25.03 -8.31
N GLU A 59 1.24 -24.20 -8.59
CA GLU A 59 0.69 -24.05 -9.95
C GLU A 59 1.70 -23.44 -10.93
N TYR A 60 2.50 -22.46 -10.50
CA TYR A 60 3.58 -21.88 -11.30
C TYR A 60 4.75 -22.85 -11.51
N GLY A 61 4.97 -23.79 -10.59
CA GLY A 61 5.99 -24.84 -10.68
C GLY A 61 5.79 -25.81 -11.85
N SER A 62 4.58 -25.93 -12.42
CA SER A 62 4.31 -26.73 -13.62
C SER A 62 4.63 -26.02 -14.94
N ARG A 63 5.02 -24.73 -14.91
CA ARG A 63 5.43 -23.97 -16.11
C ARG A 63 6.79 -23.32 -15.93
N GLY A 64 7.84 -24.12 -16.11
CA GLY A 64 9.15 -23.70 -16.64
C GLY A 64 9.86 -22.51 -15.98
N THR A 65 10.82 -22.83 -15.09
CA THR A 65 12.09 -22.14 -14.80
C THR A 65 12.17 -20.62 -14.91
N GLY A 66 12.23 -19.96 -13.74
CA GLY A 66 12.78 -18.62 -13.55
C GLY A 66 12.81 -18.24 -12.06
N ARG A 67 13.92 -18.55 -11.39
CA ARG A 67 14.26 -18.27 -9.98
C ARG A 67 13.72 -16.95 -9.42
N ILE A 68 13.18 -16.97 -8.18
CA ILE A 68 13.82 -16.44 -6.95
C ILE A 68 13.39 -17.34 -5.77
N LEU A 69 14.34 -18.04 -5.15
CA LEU A 69 14.16 -18.60 -3.82
C LEU A 69 14.17 -17.42 -2.84
N ALA A 70 13.01 -17.02 -2.34
CA ALA A 70 12.92 -16.25 -1.12
C ALA A 70 12.72 -17.27 0.00
N GLU A 71 13.76 -17.50 0.79
CA GLU A 71 13.64 -18.34 1.98
C GLU A 71 12.71 -17.67 3.00
N PRO A 72 11.74 -18.39 3.59
CA PRO A 72 10.84 -17.82 4.57
C PRO A 72 11.60 -17.61 5.89
N SER A 73 12.08 -16.39 6.12
CA SER A 73 12.62 -15.99 7.43
C SER A 73 11.49 -15.97 8.46
N LYS A 74 11.46 -17.01 9.30
CA LYS A 74 10.57 -17.15 10.45
C LYS A 74 11.03 -16.22 11.57
N ASN A 75 10.54 -15.00 11.58
CA ASN A 75 10.67 -14.09 12.73
C ASN A 75 9.60 -12.99 12.67
N ILE A 76 8.34 -13.41 12.81
CA ILE A 76 7.26 -12.49 13.17
C ILE A 76 7.21 -12.44 14.69
N THR A 77 8.00 -11.55 15.28
CA THR A 77 7.87 -11.18 16.70
C THR A 77 6.97 -9.96 16.79
N LEU A 78 5.79 -10.12 17.39
CA LEU A 78 4.83 -9.06 17.69
C LEU A 78 5.43 -8.09 18.72
N THR A 79 6.24 -7.14 18.25
CA THR A 79 6.74 -6.04 19.07
C THR A 79 6.06 -4.75 18.65
N ALA A 80 5.06 -4.35 19.44
CA ALA A 80 4.60 -2.97 19.50
C ALA A 80 5.57 -2.20 20.42
N ASN A 81 6.40 -1.33 19.83
CA ASN A 81 7.12 -0.21 20.43
C ASN A 81 8.19 0.24 19.40
N ARG A 82 8.63 1.48 19.29
CA ARG A 82 8.37 2.78 19.94
C ARG A 82 9.04 3.80 19.02
N PHE A 83 8.43 4.97 18.87
CA PHE A 83 9.17 6.15 18.42
C PHE A 83 10.37 6.37 19.35
N SER A 84 11.59 6.31 18.79
CA SER A 84 12.78 6.97 19.33
C SER A 84 13.78 7.18 18.18
N GLU A 85 14.03 8.46 17.91
CA GLU A 85 15.21 8.97 17.20
C GLU A 85 16.49 8.31 17.73
N GLN A 86 17.36 7.88 16.82
CA GLN A 86 18.80 7.87 17.08
C GLN A 86 19.62 7.99 15.80
N GLN A 87 20.13 9.20 15.66
CA GLN A 87 21.14 9.73 14.76
C GLN A 87 22.46 8.96 14.90
N THR A 88 22.97 8.39 13.81
CA THR A 88 24.38 7.98 13.70
C THR A 88 25.07 8.80 12.63
N ILE A 89 25.89 9.73 13.11
CA ILE A 89 26.80 10.56 12.31
C ILE A 89 27.93 9.64 11.83
N SER A 90 28.08 9.47 10.52
CA SER A 90 29.35 9.06 9.91
C SER A 90 29.62 9.92 8.69
N ALA A 91 30.89 10.32 8.57
CA ALA A 91 31.31 11.60 8.04
C ALA A 91 31.29 11.74 6.51
N ALA A 92 30.98 12.97 6.09
CA ALA A 92 31.33 13.61 4.83
C ALA A 92 30.83 12.97 3.53
N THR A 93 29.53 13.10 3.29
CA THR A 93 29.09 13.57 1.97
C THR A 93 28.13 14.72 2.21
N LYS A 94 28.41 15.86 1.58
CA LYS A 94 27.67 17.13 1.66
C LYS A 94 26.17 16.87 1.84
N PRO A 95 25.45 17.54 2.76
CA PRO A 95 24.01 17.39 2.87
C PRO A 95 23.43 17.74 1.49
N HIS A 96 23.04 16.71 0.76
CA HIS A 96 22.36 16.92 -0.49
C HIS A 96 21.05 17.57 -0.09
N LEU A 97 20.97 18.88 -0.31
CA LEU A 97 19.77 19.71 -0.23
C LEU A 97 18.53 18.84 -0.42
N ASP A 98 17.66 18.83 0.58
CA ASP A 98 16.38 18.13 0.63
C ASP A 98 15.77 17.94 -0.77
N LYS A 99 16.03 16.78 -1.40
CA LYS A 99 15.28 16.41 -2.60
C LYS A 99 13.93 15.94 -2.11
N LYS A 100 12.99 16.88 -1.96
CA LYS A 100 11.59 16.57 -1.75
C LYS A 100 11.18 15.49 -2.76
N GLU A 101 10.61 14.40 -2.26
CA GLU A 101 10.23 13.27 -3.09
C GLU A 101 9.09 13.70 -4.04
N PRO A 102 9.19 13.42 -5.36
CA PRO A 102 8.15 13.80 -6.30
C PRO A 102 6.87 12.99 -6.04
N LEU A 103 5.75 13.69 -5.88
CA LEU A 103 4.43 13.08 -5.74
C LEU A 103 3.95 12.58 -7.11
N LYS A 104 3.52 11.32 -7.16
CA LYS A 104 2.88 10.72 -8.35
C LYS A 104 1.42 10.39 -8.03
N VAL A 105 0.50 10.95 -8.81
CA VAL A 105 -0.93 10.67 -8.69
C VAL A 105 -1.41 9.93 -9.93
N LEU A 106 -2.07 8.79 -9.73
CA LEU A 106 -2.67 7.99 -10.78
C LEU A 106 -4.19 8.02 -10.63
N LEU A 107 -4.87 8.48 -11.67
CA LEU A 107 -6.33 8.39 -11.78
C LEU A 107 -6.70 7.23 -12.70
N VAL A 108 -7.62 6.38 -12.27
CA VAL A 108 -8.18 5.29 -13.06
C VAL A 108 -9.70 5.34 -12.96
N GLY A 109 -10.39 5.24 -14.08
CA GLY A 109 -11.85 5.17 -14.10
C GLY A 109 -12.41 5.41 -15.49
N SER A 110 -13.71 5.67 -15.58
CA SER A 110 -14.31 6.09 -16.86
C SER A 110 -13.69 7.40 -17.33
N ARG A 111 -13.60 7.59 -18.65
CA ARG A 111 -13.07 8.83 -19.24
C ARG A 111 -13.74 10.09 -18.69
N GLN A 112 -15.06 10.03 -18.46
CA GLN A 112 -15.83 11.13 -17.90
C GLN A 112 -15.46 11.40 -16.44
N ALA A 113 -15.30 10.35 -15.63
CA ALA A 113 -14.93 10.47 -14.22
C ALA A 113 -13.51 11.05 -14.08
N VAL A 114 -12.54 10.49 -14.80
CA VAL A 114 -11.14 10.97 -14.77
C VAL A 114 -11.06 12.43 -15.20
N LYS A 115 -11.77 12.83 -16.28
CA LYS A 115 -11.83 14.22 -16.73
C LYS A 115 -12.41 15.15 -15.67
N ARG A 116 -13.52 14.77 -15.03
CA ARG A 116 -14.14 15.57 -13.96
C ARG A 116 -13.21 15.70 -12.75
N THR A 117 -12.53 14.63 -12.36
CA THR A 117 -11.57 14.67 -11.25
C THR A 117 -10.41 15.62 -11.55
N ILE A 118 -9.83 15.57 -12.75
CA ILE A 118 -8.77 16.52 -13.16
C ILE A 118 -9.27 17.96 -13.09
N GLN A 119 -10.49 18.22 -13.57
CA GLN A 119 -11.10 19.56 -13.50
C GLN A 119 -11.30 20.02 -12.06
N SER A 120 -11.80 19.15 -11.18
CA SER A 120 -11.96 19.47 -9.76
C SER A 120 -10.62 19.77 -9.09
N LEU A 121 -9.59 18.95 -9.34
CA LEU A 121 -8.24 19.18 -8.79
C LEU A 121 -7.61 20.47 -9.31
N HIS A 122 -7.91 20.86 -10.55
CA HIS A 122 -7.51 22.15 -11.10
C HIS A 122 -8.20 23.32 -10.40
N LEU A 123 -9.52 23.24 -10.19
CA LEU A 123 -10.27 24.29 -9.47
C LEU A 123 -9.84 24.41 -8.00
N LEU A 124 -9.41 23.32 -7.38
CA LEU A 124 -8.87 23.30 -6.01
C LEU A 124 -7.42 23.80 -5.92
N GLY A 125 -6.78 24.15 -7.05
CA GLY A 125 -5.39 24.61 -7.08
C GLY A 125 -4.36 23.50 -6.79
N PHE A 126 -4.78 22.23 -6.86
CA PHE A 126 -3.88 21.09 -6.61
C PHE A 126 -2.89 20.89 -7.76
N ALA A 127 -3.38 20.89 -9.00
CA ALA A 127 -2.57 20.71 -10.21
C ALA A 127 -3.26 21.31 -11.43
N ASN A 128 -2.49 21.82 -12.39
CA ASN A 128 -3.06 22.33 -13.65
C ASN A 128 -3.56 21.16 -14.52
N SER A 129 -4.64 21.34 -15.28
CA SER A 129 -5.15 20.31 -16.21
C SER A 129 -4.11 19.85 -17.23
N ASN A 130 -3.14 20.70 -17.58
CA ASN A 130 -2.10 20.42 -18.57
C ASN A 130 -0.91 19.64 -18.00
N GLU A 131 -0.82 19.49 -16.67
CA GLU A 131 0.25 18.72 -16.01
C GLU A 131 -0.04 17.21 -16.02
N TRP A 132 -1.27 16.84 -16.36
CA TRP A 132 -1.71 15.45 -16.44
C TRP A 132 -1.33 14.81 -17.76
N SER A 133 -0.96 13.53 -17.73
CA SER A 133 -0.72 12.75 -18.94
C SER A 133 -2.00 12.59 -19.76
N ALA A 134 -1.84 12.41 -21.07
CA ALA A 134 -2.94 11.99 -21.94
C ALA A 134 -3.61 10.71 -21.41
N PHE A 135 -4.91 10.57 -21.69
CA PHE A 135 -5.68 9.39 -21.29
C PHE A 135 -5.16 8.15 -22.00
N GLN A 136 -4.66 7.18 -21.24
CA GLN A 136 -4.27 5.89 -21.79
C GLN A 136 -5.45 4.92 -21.62
N ASN A 137 -5.89 4.33 -22.72
CA ASN A 137 -6.98 3.36 -22.72
C ASN A 137 -6.47 2.03 -22.15
N ARG A 138 -7.24 1.43 -21.25
CA ARG A 138 -6.97 0.06 -20.78
C ARG A 138 -7.54 -0.96 -21.77
N SER A 139 -6.93 -2.14 -21.84
CA SER A 139 -7.31 -3.25 -22.74
C SER A 139 -8.77 -3.69 -22.61
N THR A 140 -9.41 -3.42 -21.47
CA THR A 140 -10.83 -3.68 -21.19
C THR A 140 -11.70 -2.41 -21.32
N GLY A 141 -11.65 -1.79 -22.50
CA GLY A 141 -12.78 -1.15 -23.18
C GLY A 141 -13.43 0.14 -22.66
N LYS A 142 -13.33 0.51 -21.38
CA LYS A 142 -14.00 1.73 -20.85
C LYS A 142 -13.23 2.48 -19.77
N GLU A 143 -12.19 1.87 -19.23
CA GLU A 143 -11.32 2.50 -18.24
C GLU A 143 -10.18 3.24 -18.94
N VAL A 144 -9.93 4.46 -18.49
CA VAL A 144 -8.77 5.23 -18.86
C VAL A 144 -7.94 5.53 -17.62
N LEU A 145 -6.66 5.77 -17.84
CA LEU A 145 -5.75 6.25 -16.81
C LEU A 145 -5.11 7.58 -17.20
N SER A 146 -4.80 8.39 -16.19
CA SER A 146 -4.04 9.63 -16.33
C SER A 146 -3.11 9.80 -15.13
N ILE A 147 -1.89 10.27 -15.38
CA ILE A 147 -0.82 10.36 -14.39
C ILE A 147 -0.39 11.82 -14.24
N LEU A 148 -0.28 12.28 -13.00
CA LEU A 148 0.37 13.53 -12.62
C LEU A 148 1.68 13.20 -11.89
N VAL A 149 2.75 13.90 -12.23
CA VAL A 149 4.04 13.83 -11.52
C VAL A 149 4.42 15.25 -11.12
N GLN A 150 4.35 15.56 -9.83
CA GLN A 150 4.63 16.88 -9.30
C GLN A 150 5.85 16.86 -8.39
N LYS A 151 6.70 17.88 -8.49
CA LYS A 151 7.76 18.14 -7.50
C LYS A 151 7.18 19.06 -6.45
N ILE A 152 7.12 18.59 -5.20
CA ILE A 152 6.70 19.38 -4.04
C ILE A 152 7.90 20.19 -3.53
#